data_AF-A0AAD2KKW2-F1
#
_entry.id   AF-A0AAD2KKW2-F1
#
_cell.length_a   1.000
_cell.length_b   1.000
_cell.length_c   1.000
_cell.angle_alpha   90.00
_cell.angle_beta   90.00
_cell.angle_gamma   90.00
#
_symmetry.space_group_name_H-M   'P 1'
#
loop_
_entity.id
_entity.type
_entity.pdbx_description
1 polymer ?
#
loop_
_entity_poly.entity_id
_entity_poly.type
_entity_poly.pdbx_seq_one_letter_code
_entity_poly.pdbx_strand_id
1 'polypeptide(L)'
;MAASRLPLLILGAALTLAASLSHADADAQDDQAACRTPTGWNAACLRPLYAGPPWTWPAPTIDPGVAWREWGPVPPASSPPLAWTAANAGQKELAADVARPAVVTLGQMLFFDTRLSRKGQVSCASCHLPQRAFTDGLALAVGEDKLMGRRRSTPLYAAPFAPRLFWDGRAASLKDQVLGPIHDPREMNHDADGAVARLLAADPYPAQFLQAFGAAPAAQPPVDADRLARALAAYVATLRPETTRFDKFLDGQSNALDDSELIGMHLFRTQARCMNCHSGAMLTDHQFHNIGLSFYGRRNQDLGRYEATRNPADLGKFRTPSLRNVSRAGPWMHNGLFPDLKGLLRMYNAGMGRDPVPSDPPDPYAPRKSEHIRPLALSADEIDALLAFMQVL
;
A
#
# COMPACT_ATOMS: atom_id res chain seq x y z
N MET A 1 16.29 -77.16 16.42
CA MET A 1 17.63 -76.58 16.23
C MET A 1 17.43 -75.25 15.50
N ALA A 2 17.26 -74.14 16.22
CA ALA A 2 18.30 -73.23 16.72
C ALA A 2 18.54 -72.04 15.77
N ALA A 3 18.72 -70.86 16.39
CA ALA A 3 19.04 -69.51 15.85
C ALA A 3 17.90 -68.79 15.10
N SER A 4 17.23 -67.76 15.66
CA SER A 4 17.69 -66.45 16.19
C SER A 4 18.18 -65.49 15.10
N ARG A 5 17.39 -64.44 14.84
CA ARG A 5 17.81 -63.03 14.64
C ARG A 5 16.58 -62.12 14.46
N LEU A 6 16.30 -61.33 15.50
CA LEU A 6 15.45 -60.14 15.49
C LEU A 6 16.09 -59.02 14.64
N PRO A 7 15.33 -58.19 13.92
CA PRO A 7 15.71 -56.80 13.65
C PRO A 7 15.05 -55.87 14.68
N LEU A 8 15.89 -54.97 15.18
CA LEU A 8 15.63 -53.98 16.22
C LEU A 8 14.63 -52.92 15.73
N LEU A 9 13.55 -52.70 16.48
CA LEU A 9 12.72 -51.50 16.38
C LEU A 9 13.52 -50.29 16.90
N ILE A 10 13.73 -49.29 16.04
CA ILE A 10 14.11 -47.94 16.48
C ILE A 10 12.91 -47.01 16.22
N LEU A 11 12.12 -46.80 17.27
CA LEU A 11 11.21 -45.67 17.39
C LEU A 11 12.08 -44.42 17.64
N GLY A 12 12.31 -43.61 16.60
CA GLY A 12 12.90 -42.29 16.76
C GLY A 12 11.84 -41.31 17.27
N ALA A 13 12.02 -40.84 18.50
CA ALA A 13 11.21 -39.79 19.11
C ALA A 13 11.38 -38.46 18.37
N ALA A 14 10.29 -37.92 17.82
CA ALA A 14 10.21 -36.52 17.41
C ALA A 14 9.96 -35.66 18.67
N LEU A 15 11.04 -35.22 19.31
CA LEU A 15 10.98 -34.28 20.44
C LEU A 15 11.12 -32.84 19.93
N THR A 16 9.99 -32.15 19.89
CA THR A 16 9.77 -30.70 20.12
C THR A 16 10.99 -29.76 20.07
N LEU A 17 11.17 -29.06 18.94
CA LEU A 17 11.84 -27.74 18.89
C LEU A 17 10.75 -26.66 18.96
N ALA A 18 10.30 -26.28 20.16
CA ALA A 18 9.31 -25.20 20.33
C ALA A 18 9.58 -24.29 21.53
N ALA A 19 10.71 -24.43 22.24
CA ALA A 19 10.95 -23.73 23.51
C ALA A 19 12.05 -22.65 23.47
N SER A 20 12.77 -22.46 22.36
CA SER A 20 13.90 -21.52 22.27
C SER A 20 13.58 -20.16 21.64
N LEU A 21 12.38 -19.98 21.09
CA LEU A 21 11.93 -18.68 20.55
C LEU A 21 11.27 -17.79 21.60
N SER A 22 10.72 -18.34 22.68
CA SER A 22 9.94 -17.56 23.66
C SER A 22 10.78 -16.73 24.63
N HIS A 23 12.05 -17.09 24.86
CA HIS A 23 12.90 -16.39 25.84
C HIS A 23 13.56 -15.14 25.24
N ALA A 24 13.98 -15.18 23.97
CA ALA A 24 14.58 -14.01 23.30
C ALA A 24 13.56 -12.88 23.08
N ASP A 25 12.30 -13.23 22.79
CA ASP A 25 11.21 -12.25 22.63
C ASP A 25 10.81 -11.59 23.98
N ALA A 26 10.95 -12.31 25.10
CA ALA A 26 10.67 -11.78 26.43
C ALA A 26 11.77 -10.80 26.90
N ASP A 27 13.05 -11.18 26.77
CA ASP A 27 14.18 -10.31 27.13
C ASP A 27 14.18 -9.00 26.30
N ALA A 28 13.83 -9.07 25.01
CA ALA A 28 13.75 -7.89 24.14
C ALA A 28 12.55 -6.97 24.43
N GLN A 29 11.48 -7.47 25.06
CA GLN A 29 10.37 -6.64 25.54
C GLN A 29 10.71 -5.96 26.88
N ASP A 30 11.45 -6.64 27.75
CA ASP A 30 11.95 -6.10 29.02
C ASP A 30 12.96 -4.95 28.79
N ASP A 31 13.87 -5.09 27.82
CA ASP A 31 14.83 -4.03 27.44
C ASP A 31 14.14 -2.77 26.88
N GLN A 32 13.03 -2.93 26.16
CA GLN A 32 12.23 -1.80 25.67
C GLN A 32 11.50 -1.10 26.82
N ALA A 33 10.91 -1.87 27.73
CA ALA A 33 10.21 -1.32 28.89
C ALA A 33 11.15 -0.45 29.77
N ALA A 34 12.44 -0.80 29.83
CA ALA A 34 13.44 -0.02 30.55
C ALA A 34 13.66 1.41 29.99
N CYS A 35 13.36 1.65 28.70
CA CYS A 35 13.47 2.98 28.09
C CYS A 35 12.25 3.87 28.33
N ARG A 36 11.19 3.36 28.99
CA ARG A 36 10.01 4.13 29.36
C ARG A 36 10.20 4.77 30.74
N THR A 37 10.00 6.08 30.84
CA THR A 37 10.00 6.84 32.10
C THR A 37 8.60 7.39 32.40
N PRO A 38 8.35 7.89 33.63
CA PRO A 38 7.09 8.58 33.96
C PRO A 38 6.79 9.80 33.06
N THR A 39 7.82 10.40 32.45
CA THR A 39 7.69 11.58 31.58
C THR A 39 7.64 11.22 30.08
N GLY A 40 7.69 9.94 29.71
CA GLY A 40 7.64 9.49 28.31
C GLY A 40 8.77 8.55 27.93
N TRP A 41 9.06 8.45 26.64
CA TRP A 41 10.15 7.61 26.12
C TRP A 41 11.49 8.35 26.15
N ASN A 42 12.56 7.67 26.54
CA ASN A 42 13.91 8.22 26.55
C ASN A 42 14.65 7.89 25.24
N ALA A 43 14.81 8.89 24.36
CA ALA A 43 15.50 8.72 23.08
C ALA A 43 16.97 8.27 23.23
N ALA A 44 17.70 8.75 24.25
CA ALA A 44 19.08 8.33 24.49
C ALA A 44 19.18 6.85 24.88
N CYS A 45 18.16 6.32 25.56
CA CYS A 45 18.04 4.88 25.84
C CYS A 45 17.66 4.08 24.58
N LEU A 46 16.75 4.59 23.75
CA LEU A 46 16.30 3.91 22.52
C LEU A 46 17.36 3.87 21.42
N ARG A 47 18.19 4.91 21.31
CA ARG A 47 19.18 5.07 20.23
C ARG A 47 20.11 3.86 20.05
N PRO A 48 20.76 3.30 21.09
CA PRO A 48 21.58 2.10 20.93
C PRO A 48 20.78 0.87 20.47
N LEU A 49 19.51 0.73 20.86
CA LEU A 49 18.65 -0.40 20.45
C LEU A 49 18.35 -0.39 18.95
N TYR A 50 18.35 0.79 18.33
CA TYR A 50 18.08 0.97 16.90
C TYR A 50 19.31 1.36 16.07
N ALA A 51 20.53 1.25 16.63
CA ALA A 51 21.75 1.66 15.94
C ALA A 51 22.20 0.67 14.84
N GLY A 52 21.81 -0.60 14.98
CA GLY A 52 22.10 -1.64 14.00
C GLY A 52 21.10 -1.66 12.83
N PRO A 53 21.24 -2.62 11.91
CA PRO A 53 20.28 -2.82 10.83
C PRO A 53 18.92 -3.35 11.35
N PRO A 54 17.82 -3.24 10.58
CA PRO A 54 16.48 -3.54 11.06
C PRO A 54 16.26 -4.92 11.71
N TRP A 55 16.97 -5.95 11.25
CA TRP A 55 16.86 -7.31 11.81
C TRP A 55 17.54 -7.50 13.17
N THR A 56 18.29 -6.51 13.67
CA THR A 56 18.86 -6.52 15.02
C THR A 56 18.05 -5.68 16.00
N TRP A 57 17.02 -4.99 15.54
CA TRP A 57 16.19 -4.16 16.40
C TRP A 57 15.31 -5.00 17.31
N PRO A 58 14.83 -4.43 18.43
CA PRO A 58 13.81 -5.07 19.22
C PRO A 58 12.55 -5.37 18.39
N ALA A 59 11.97 -6.55 18.64
CA ALA A 59 10.78 -7.01 17.94
C ALA A 59 9.61 -6.02 18.14
N PRO A 60 8.83 -5.72 17.09
CA PRO A 60 7.65 -4.87 17.21
C PRO A 60 6.53 -5.57 17.99
N THR A 61 5.60 -4.78 18.54
CA THR A 61 4.39 -5.32 19.17
C THR A 61 3.32 -5.58 18.11
N ILE A 62 3.21 -6.84 17.69
CA ILE A 62 2.28 -7.29 16.66
C ILE A 62 1.20 -8.19 17.28
N ASP A 63 -0.04 -8.00 16.84
CA ASP A 63 -1.17 -8.80 17.32
C ASP A 63 -1.08 -10.26 16.86
N PRO A 64 -1.63 -11.19 17.67
CA PRO A 64 -1.72 -12.59 17.27
C PRO A 64 -2.40 -12.76 15.89
N GLY A 65 -1.80 -13.59 15.04
CA GLY A 65 -2.33 -13.91 13.71
C GLY A 65 -2.02 -12.88 12.62
N VAL A 66 -1.39 -11.75 12.94
CA VAL A 66 -0.97 -10.76 11.94
C VAL A 66 0.35 -11.21 11.28
N ALA A 67 0.29 -11.44 9.97
CA ALA A 67 1.48 -11.66 9.16
C ALA A 67 2.18 -10.32 8.89
N TRP A 68 3.42 -10.18 9.33
CA TRP A 68 4.21 -8.96 9.15
C TRP A 68 5.60 -9.27 8.59
N ARG A 69 6.22 -8.24 8.01
CA ARG A 69 7.63 -8.26 7.60
C ARG A 69 8.31 -7.04 8.18
N GLU A 70 9.54 -7.20 8.62
CA GLU A 70 10.35 -6.06 9.04
C GLU A 70 10.49 -5.05 7.88
N TRP A 71 10.62 -3.77 8.22
CA TRP A 71 10.89 -2.72 7.27
C TRP A 71 12.21 -2.97 6.56
N GLY A 72 12.27 -2.52 5.31
CA GLY A 72 13.42 -2.72 4.46
C GLY A 72 13.49 -1.66 3.37
N PRO A 73 14.57 -1.69 2.58
CA PRO A 73 14.78 -0.72 1.52
C PRO A 73 13.68 -0.83 0.47
N VAL A 74 13.31 0.32 -0.11
CA VAL A 74 12.42 0.36 -1.28
C VAL A 74 13.04 -0.46 -2.42
N PRO A 75 12.32 -1.44 -2.99
CA PRO A 75 12.88 -2.24 -4.08
C PRO A 75 13.26 -1.34 -5.27
N PRO A 76 14.39 -1.59 -5.96
CA PRO A 76 14.79 -0.75 -7.09
C PRO A 76 13.82 -0.92 -8.27
N ALA A 77 13.81 0.04 -9.21
CA ALA A 77 13.00 -0.02 -10.43
C ALA A 77 13.39 -1.21 -11.34
N SER A 78 14.65 -1.63 -11.29
CA SER A 78 15.19 -2.78 -12.03
C SER A 78 14.74 -4.13 -11.48
N SER A 79 14.21 -4.18 -10.25
CA SER A 79 13.63 -5.40 -9.70
C SER A 79 12.19 -5.53 -10.20
N PRO A 80 11.85 -6.59 -10.95
CA PRO A 80 10.49 -6.80 -11.38
C PRO A 80 9.59 -6.97 -10.14
N PRO A 81 8.34 -6.48 -10.17
CA PRO A 81 7.41 -6.68 -9.05
C PRO A 81 7.17 -8.15 -8.68
N LEU A 82 7.54 -9.08 -9.58
CA LEU A 82 7.54 -10.54 -9.45
C LEU A 82 8.06 -11.09 -8.12
N ALA A 83 9.13 -10.53 -7.56
CA ALA A 83 9.74 -11.08 -6.35
C ALA A 83 8.99 -10.72 -5.05
N TRP A 84 8.09 -9.74 -5.10
CA TRP A 84 7.58 -9.07 -3.89
C TRP A 84 6.07 -9.20 -3.67
N THR A 85 5.32 -9.65 -4.69
CA THR A 85 3.86 -9.79 -4.63
C THR A 85 3.47 -11.24 -4.87
N ALA A 86 2.32 -11.64 -4.32
CA ALA A 86 1.73 -12.94 -4.67
C ALA A 86 1.51 -13.00 -6.18
N ALA A 87 1.84 -14.14 -6.79
CA ALA A 87 1.71 -14.33 -8.23
C ALA A 87 0.31 -13.91 -8.71
N ASN A 88 0.24 -12.90 -9.59
CA ASN A 88 -1.00 -12.49 -10.25
C ASN A 88 -0.89 -12.68 -11.77
N ALA A 89 -2.05 -12.79 -12.42
CA ALA A 89 -2.12 -12.89 -13.87
C ALA A 89 -1.48 -11.63 -14.49
N GLY A 90 -0.57 -11.82 -15.45
CA GLY A 90 0.11 -10.73 -16.16
C GLY A 90 1.43 -10.25 -15.54
N GLN A 91 1.85 -10.73 -14.38
CA GLN A 91 3.08 -10.25 -13.73
C GLN A 91 4.36 -10.54 -14.56
N LYS A 92 4.41 -11.69 -15.23
CA LYS A 92 5.53 -12.07 -16.13
C LYS A 92 5.59 -11.17 -17.35
N GLU A 93 4.43 -10.84 -17.93
CA GLU A 93 4.32 -9.90 -19.05
C GLU A 93 4.76 -8.50 -18.61
N LEU A 94 4.26 -8.01 -17.48
CA LEU A 94 4.66 -6.72 -16.93
C LEU A 94 6.18 -6.62 -16.70
N ALA A 95 6.80 -7.66 -16.16
CA ALA A 95 8.25 -7.68 -15.97
C ALA A 95 9.03 -7.63 -17.29
N ALA A 96 8.56 -8.35 -18.32
CA ALA A 96 9.14 -8.28 -19.66
C ALA A 96 8.95 -6.89 -20.30
N ASP A 97 7.83 -6.23 -20.04
CA ASP A 97 7.55 -4.87 -20.53
C ASP A 97 8.42 -3.81 -19.83
N VAL A 98 8.58 -3.90 -18.51
CA VAL A 98 9.47 -3.02 -17.73
C VAL A 98 10.93 -3.14 -18.16
N ALA A 99 11.37 -4.33 -18.57
CA ALA A 99 12.72 -4.56 -19.08
C ALA A 99 12.98 -3.92 -20.47
N ARG A 100 11.95 -3.37 -21.14
CA ARG A 100 12.05 -2.74 -22.46
C ARG A 100 11.91 -1.21 -22.34
N PRO A 101 13.01 -0.43 -22.39
CA PRO A 101 12.96 1.01 -22.20
C PRO A 101 11.96 1.74 -23.10
N ALA A 102 11.81 1.31 -24.35
CA ALA A 102 10.84 1.91 -25.29
C ALA A 102 9.37 1.78 -24.82
N VAL A 103 9.01 0.68 -24.13
CA VAL A 103 7.66 0.49 -23.57
C VAL A 103 7.43 1.41 -22.38
N VAL A 104 8.42 1.53 -21.49
CA VAL A 104 8.37 2.43 -20.33
C VAL A 104 8.26 3.88 -20.79
N THR A 105 9.07 4.30 -21.76
CA THR A 105 9.02 5.66 -22.34
C THR A 105 7.66 5.95 -22.97
N LEU A 106 7.11 5.03 -23.77
CA LEU A 106 5.77 5.18 -24.32
C LEU A 106 4.71 5.30 -23.21
N GLY A 107 4.80 4.47 -22.18
CA GLY A 107 3.92 4.52 -21.00
C GLY A 107 3.98 5.87 -20.29
N GLN A 108 5.19 6.43 -20.13
CA GLN A 108 5.39 7.75 -19.57
C GLN A 108 4.72 8.82 -20.43
N MET A 109 4.92 8.80 -21.76
CA MET A 109 4.26 9.75 -22.67
C MET A 109 2.74 9.71 -22.50
N LEU A 110 2.16 8.50 -22.50
CA LEU A 110 0.72 8.29 -22.36
C LEU A 110 0.19 8.74 -20.99
N PHE A 111 0.94 8.55 -19.91
CA PHE A 111 0.54 8.96 -18.55
C PHE A 111 0.28 10.47 -18.43
N PHE A 112 1.02 11.27 -19.19
CA PHE A 112 0.88 12.73 -19.21
C PHE A 112 -0.02 13.25 -20.34
N ASP A 113 -0.47 12.39 -21.26
CA ASP A 113 -1.24 12.79 -22.43
C ASP A 113 -2.75 12.86 -22.16
N THR A 114 -3.33 14.04 -22.39
CA THR A 114 -4.76 14.25 -22.18
C THR A 114 -5.63 13.61 -23.26
N ARG A 115 -5.07 13.22 -24.42
CA ARG A 115 -5.79 12.54 -25.50
C ARG A 115 -6.44 11.22 -25.08
N LEU A 116 -6.07 10.66 -23.93
CA LEU A 116 -6.73 9.48 -23.39
C LEU A 116 -8.12 9.77 -22.78
N SER A 117 -8.42 11.01 -22.44
CA SER A 117 -9.74 11.43 -21.95
C SER A 117 -10.66 11.86 -23.09
N ARG A 118 -11.98 11.75 -22.92
CA ARG A 118 -12.92 11.92 -24.03
C ARG A 118 -12.88 13.29 -24.69
N LYS A 119 -12.79 14.37 -23.91
CA LYS A 119 -12.66 15.76 -24.40
C LYS A 119 -11.20 16.23 -24.48
N GLY A 120 -10.24 15.38 -24.14
CA GLY A 120 -8.83 15.72 -24.23
C GLY A 120 -8.36 16.69 -23.14
N GLN A 121 -9.02 16.73 -21.98
CA GLN A 121 -8.76 17.73 -20.94
C GLN A 121 -7.98 17.19 -19.73
N VAL A 122 -8.01 15.88 -19.49
CA VAL A 122 -7.36 15.25 -18.33
C VAL A 122 -6.49 14.07 -18.76
N SER A 123 -5.41 13.83 -18.03
CA SER A 123 -4.54 12.66 -18.17
C SER A 123 -4.41 11.95 -16.82
N CYS A 124 -3.68 10.84 -16.76
CA CYS A 124 -3.37 10.19 -15.49
C CYS A 124 -2.68 11.17 -14.54
N ALA A 125 -1.77 12.00 -15.07
CA ALA A 125 -1.05 13.03 -14.33
C ALA A 125 -1.94 14.17 -13.80
N SER A 126 -3.16 14.36 -14.30
CA SER A 126 -4.10 15.35 -13.75
C SER A 126 -4.57 14.96 -12.34
N CYS A 127 -4.67 13.66 -12.05
CA CYS A 127 -5.11 13.13 -10.75
C CYS A 127 -3.96 12.54 -9.93
N HIS A 128 -2.85 12.17 -10.57
CA HIS A 128 -1.69 11.54 -9.95
C HIS A 128 -0.43 12.39 -10.11
N LEU A 129 -0.33 13.48 -9.34
CA LEU A 129 0.76 14.46 -9.43
C LEU A 129 2.04 13.93 -8.74
N PRO A 130 3.19 13.83 -9.44
CA PRO A 130 4.43 13.32 -8.84
C PRO A 130 4.82 14.06 -7.55
N GLN A 131 4.60 15.37 -7.50
CA GLN A 131 4.98 16.23 -6.37
C GLN A 131 4.13 15.98 -5.11
N ARG A 132 3.00 15.29 -5.25
CA ARG A 132 2.05 14.95 -4.18
C ARG A 132 1.93 13.45 -3.96
N ALA A 133 3.05 12.74 -4.07
CA ALA A 133 3.10 11.27 -3.99
C ALA A 133 2.13 10.57 -4.95
N PHE A 134 1.94 11.16 -6.14
CA PHE A 134 0.97 10.72 -7.14
C PHE A 134 -0.49 10.76 -6.65
N THR A 135 -0.86 11.85 -5.99
CA THR A 135 -2.25 12.22 -5.68
C THR A 135 -2.59 13.59 -6.26
N ASP A 136 -3.85 14.01 -6.21
CA ASP A 136 -4.30 15.35 -6.64
C ASP A 136 -4.37 16.35 -5.48
N GLY A 137 -4.28 15.88 -4.24
CA GLY A 137 -4.50 16.66 -3.03
C GLY A 137 -5.93 17.13 -2.83
N LEU A 138 -6.90 16.42 -3.40
CA LEU A 138 -8.33 16.66 -3.21
C LEU A 138 -8.94 15.57 -2.31
N ALA A 139 -10.02 15.92 -1.61
CA ALA A 139 -10.75 14.96 -0.79
C ALA A 139 -11.41 13.86 -1.64
N LEU A 140 -11.93 14.24 -2.82
CA LEU A 140 -12.50 13.35 -3.82
C LEU A 140 -11.94 13.75 -5.18
N ALA A 141 -11.62 12.76 -6.01
CA ALA A 141 -11.15 13.00 -7.36
C ALA A 141 -12.22 13.76 -8.17
N VAL A 142 -11.78 14.62 -9.08
CA VAL A 142 -12.64 15.38 -9.98
C VAL A 142 -12.25 15.05 -11.41
N GLY A 143 -13.17 14.42 -12.15
CA GLY A 143 -12.93 14.02 -13.53
C GLY A 143 -13.06 15.15 -14.54
N GLU A 144 -12.99 14.75 -15.82
CA GLU A 144 -13.07 15.62 -16.99
C GLU A 144 -14.30 16.55 -16.95
N ASP A 145 -15.48 15.97 -16.70
CA ASP A 145 -16.76 16.67 -16.69
C ASP A 145 -17.06 17.40 -15.35
N LYS A 146 -16.03 17.62 -14.53
CA LYS A 146 -16.15 18.16 -13.16
C LYS A 146 -17.06 17.32 -12.25
N LEU A 147 -17.30 16.07 -12.64
CA LEU A 147 -18.00 15.10 -11.81
C LEU A 147 -17.07 14.66 -10.69
N MET A 148 -17.56 14.74 -9.46
CA MET A 148 -16.86 14.21 -8.30
C MET A 148 -16.97 12.68 -8.28
N GLY A 149 -15.84 12.03 -8.03
CA GLY A 149 -15.76 10.62 -7.71
C GLY A 149 -16.32 10.31 -6.31
N ARG A 150 -16.31 9.03 -5.95
CA ARG A 150 -16.68 8.56 -4.60
C ARG A 150 -15.49 8.45 -3.64
N ARG A 151 -14.27 8.53 -4.17
CA ARG A 151 -13.03 8.30 -3.43
C ARG A 151 -11.95 9.30 -3.85
N ARG A 152 -10.94 9.47 -3.00
CA ARG A 152 -9.70 10.18 -3.32
C ARG A 152 -8.82 9.37 -4.27
N SER A 153 -7.99 10.07 -5.03
CA SER A 153 -6.91 9.49 -5.84
C SER A 153 -5.90 8.77 -4.93
N THR A 154 -5.62 7.49 -5.21
CA THR A 154 -4.68 6.70 -4.39
C THR A 154 -3.24 7.04 -4.76
N PRO A 155 -2.30 7.17 -3.79
CA PRO A 155 -0.87 7.24 -4.09
C PRO A 155 -0.39 6.05 -4.91
N LEU A 156 0.54 6.26 -5.85
CA LEU A 156 0.96 5.22 -6.80
C LEU A 156 2.23 4.46 -6.40
N TYR A 157 3.01 4.91 -5.42
CA TYR A 157 4.30 4.27 -5.11
C TYR A 157 4.22 2.79 -4.72
N ALA A 158 3.11 2.36 -4.11
CA ALA A 158 2.87 0.95 -3.78
C ALA A 158 2.05 0.20 -4.83
N ALA A 159 1.55 0.86 -5.87
CA ALA A 159 0.79 0.21 -6.93
C ALA A 159 1.59 -0.90 -7.64
N PRO A 160 2.91 -0.76 -7.92
CA PRO A 160 3.71 -1.83 -8.52
C PRO A 160 3.70 -3.12 -7.70
N PHE A 161 3.58 -2.99 -6.37
CA PHE A 161 3.74 -4.09 -5.42
C PHE A 161 2.42 -4.61 -4.87
N ALA A 162 1.28 -4.09 -5.35
CA ALA A 162 -0.02 -4.47 -4.84
C ALA A 162 -0.57 -5.69 -5.61
N PRO A 163 -0.96 -6.79 -4.93
CA PRO A 163 -1.62 -7.92 -5.57
C PRO A 163 -3.01 -7.58 -6.10
N ARG A 164 -3.65 -6.56 -5.52
CA ARG A 164 -4.97 -6.03 -5.89
C ARG A 164 -4.95 -4.51 -5.84
N LEU A 165 -5.56 -3.85 -6.82
CA LEU A 165 -5.50 -2.40 -6.99
C LEU A 165 -6.86 -1.72 -6.78
N PHE A 166 -6.84 -0.39 -6.72
CA PHE A 166 -7.88 0.47 -6.13
C PHE A 166 -8.01 0.31 -4.61
N TRP A 167 -8.82 1.17 -3.99
CA TRP A 167 -9.15 1.13 -2.57
C TRP A 167 -9.93 -0.13 -2.17
N ASP A 168 -10.74 -0.69 -3.06
CA ASP A 168 -11.56 -1.90 -2.83
C ASP A 168 -10.90 -3.18 -3.36
N GLY A 169 -9.78 -3.06 -4.08
CA GLY A 169 -9.08 -4.21 -4.65
C GLY A 169 -9.74 -4.76 -5.91
N ARG A 170 -10.66 -4.05 -6.57
CA ARG A 170 -11.41 -4.60 -7.71
C ARG A 170 -10.55 -4.99 -8.92
N ALA A 171 -9.42 -4.34 -9.14
CA ALA A 171 -8.48 -4.70 -10.22
C ALA A 171 -7.49 -5.78 -9.76
N ALA A 172 -7.25 -6.77 -10.62
CA ALA A 172 -6.35 -7.90 -10.36
C ALA A 172 -4.90 -7.63 -10.80
N SER A 173 -4.69 -6.67 -11.71
CA SER A 173 -3.38 -6.29 -12.23
C SER A 173 -3.30 -4.78 -12.52
N LEU A 174 -2.08 -4.25 -12.70
CA LEU A 174 -1.88 -2.87 -13.17
C LEU A 174 -2.54 -2.64 -14.53
N LYS A 175 -2.48 -3.64 -15.42
CA LYS A 175 -3.11 -3.57 -16.75
C LYS A 175 -4.62 -3.38 -16.64
N ASP A 176 -5.28 -4.11 -15.74
CA ASP A 176 -6.71 -3.92 -15.48
C ASP A 176 -7.01 -2.56 -14.83
N GLN A 177 -6.13 -2.10 -13.95
CA GLN A 177 -6.32 -0.84 -13.23
C GLN A 177 -6.25 0.36 -14.17
N VAL A 178 -5.29 0.43 -15.08
CA VAL A 178 -5.10 1.63 -15.94
C VAL A 178 -6.23 1.84 -16.94
N LEU A 179 -6.96 0.79 -17.30
CA LEU A 179 -8.15 0.89 -18.16
C LEU A 179 -9.38 1.43 -17.42
N GLY A 180 -9.49 1.20 -16.11
CA GLY A 180 -10.62 1.64 -15.31
C GLY A 180 -10.91 3.14 -15.40
N PRO A 181 -9.93 4.03 -15.10
CA PRO A 181 -10.08 5.48 -15.21
C PRO A 181 -10.47 5.97 -16.60
N ILE A 182 -9.99 5.29 -17.66
CA ILE A 182 -10.34 5.63 -19.05
C ILE A 182 -11.85 5.46 -19.25
N HIS A 183 -12.44 4.39 -18.72
CA HIS A 183 -13.86 4.06 -18.87
C HIS A 183 -14.80 4.75 -17.88
N ASP A 184 -14.29 5.19 -16.72
CA ASP A 184 -15.16 5.75 -15.67
C ASP A 184 -15.69 7.14 -16.09
N PRO A 185 -17.02 7.34 -16.17
CA PRO A 185 -17.62 8.62 -16.55
C PRO A 185 -17.35 9.76 -15.56
N ARG A 186 -16.90 9.45 -14.34
CA ARG A 186 -16.49 10.42 -13.31
C ARG A 186 -14.99 10.69 -13.33
N GLU A 187 -14.23 10.04 -14.21
CA GLU A 187 -12.78 10.21 -14.35
C GLU A 187 -12.46 10.75 -15.76
N MET A 188 -12.05 9.89 -16.70
CA MET A 188 -11.64 10.32 -18.05
C MET A 188 -12.78 10.20 -19.08
N ASN A 189 -13.89 9.54 -18.72
CA ASN A 189 -15.14 9.44 -19.48
C ASN A 189 -14.98 9.03 -20.95
N HIS A 190 -14.02 8.17 -21.26
CA HIS A 190 -13.77 7.67 -22.62
C HIS A 190 -14.01 6.16 -22.71
N ASP A 191 -13.67 5.58 -23.84
CA ASP A 191 -13.67 4.15 -24.10
C ASP A 191 -12.32 3.80 -24.74
N ALA A 192 -11.91 2.53 -24.61
CA ALA A 192 -10.58 2.12 -25.05
C ALA A 192 -10.42 2.26 -26.58
N ASP A 193 -11.47 1.96 -27.34
CA ASP A 193 -11.45 1.99 -28.79
C ASP A 193 -11.29 3.41 -29.33
N GLY A 194 -11.99 4.38 -28.74
CA GLY A 194 -11.90 5.79 -29.07
C GLY A 194 -10.55 6.40 -28.68
N ALA A 195 -10.01 6.02 -27.51
CA ALA A 195 -8.66 6.42 -27.11
C ALA A 195 -7.62 5.86 -28.10
N VAL A 196 -7.71 4.58 -28.45
CA VAL A 196 -6.84 3.92 -29.44
C VAL A 196 -6.96 4.58 -30.82
N ALA A 197 -8.17 4.87 -31.30
CA ALA A 197 -8.39 5.51 -32.59
C ALA A 197 -7.73 6.91 -32.64
N ARG A 198 -7.81 7.67 -31.53
CA ARG A 198 -7.17 8.98 -31.43
C ARG A 198 -5.65 8.87 -31.42
N LEU A 199 -5.09 7.91 -30.68
CA LEU A 199 -3.64 7.66 -30.68
C LEU A 199 -3.16 7.20 -32.08
N LEU A 200 -3.91 6.32 -32.74
CA LEU A 200 -3.57 5.84 -34.08
C LEU A 200 -3.54 6.97 -35.12
N ALA A 201 -4.38 7.99 -34.96
CA ALA A 201 -4.44 9.16 -35.84
C ALA A 201 -3.48 10.31 -35.44
N ALA A 202 -2.73 10.18 -34.35
CA ALA A 202 -1.91 11.26 -33.80
C ALA A 202 -0.43 10.90 -33.76
N ASP A 203 0.39 11.71 -34.42
CA ASP A 203 1.83 11.65 -34.25
C ASP A 203 2.24 12.02 -32.81
N PRO A 204 3.27 11.36 -32.24
CA PRO A 204 4.13 10.33 -32.85
C PRO A 204 3.68 8.88 -32.57
N TYR A 205 2.45 8.63 -32.15
CA TYR A 205 2.10 7.35 -31.49
C TYR A 205 2.26 6.10 -32.33
N PRO A 206 1.81 6.03 -33.61
CA PRO A 206 2.01 4.81 -34.40
C PRO A 206 3.48 4.36 -34.44
N ALA A 207 4.40 5.32 -34.60
CA ALA A 207 5.84 5.05 -34.58
C ALA A 207 6.35 4.66 -33.19
N GLN A 208 5.90 5.33 -32.12
CA GLN A 208 6.30 4.99 -30.75
C GLN A 208 5.81 3.60 -30.33
N PHE A 209 4.59 3.20 -30.72
CA PHE A 209 4.07 1.86 -30.46
C PHE A 209 4.82 0.78 -31.25
N LEU A 210 5.19 1.05 -32.51
CA LEU A 210 6.06 0.16 -33.29
C LEU A 210 7.45 0.01 -32.66
N GLN A 211 8.03 1.11 -32.15
CA GLN A 211 9.31 1.07 -31.45
C GLN A 211 9.22 0.27 -30.14
N ALA A 212 8.12 0.43 -29.40
CA ALA A 212 7.91 -0.23 -28.11
C ALA A 212 7.57 -1.72 -28.23
N PHE A 213 6.72 -2.11 -29.18
CA PHE A 213 6.15 -3.47 -29.27
C PHE A 213 6.52 -4.23 -30.54
N GLY A 214 7.23 -3.59 -31.48
CA GLY A 214 7.43 -4.13 -32.81
C GLY A 214 6.15 -4.11 -33.65
N ALA A 215 6.23 -4.72 -34.83
CA ALA A 215 5.07 -4.93 -35.69
C ALA A 215 4.00 -5.73 -34.93
N ALA A 216 2.73 -5.34 -35.10
CA ALA A 216 1.62 -6.17 -34.64
C ALA A 216 1.52 -7.45 -35.48
N PRO A 217 0.89 -8.53 -34.96
CA PRO A 217 0.50 -9.68 -35.77
C PRO A 217 -0.19 -9.22 -37.06
N ALA A 218 -0.04 -9.99 -38.14
CA ALA A 218 -0.55 -9.60 -39.45
C ALA A 218 -2.03 -9.18 -39.36
N ALA A 219 -2.35 -8.02 -39.98
CA ALA A 219 -3.66 -7.36 -40.00
C ALA A 219 -4.12 -6.63 -38.72
N GLN A 220 -3.25 -6.34 -37.75
CA GLN A 220 -3.57 -5.47 -36.60
C GLN A 220 -2.86 -4.11 -36.67
N PRO A 221 -3.49 -3.01 -36.23
CA PRO A 221 -2.82 -1.72 -36.10
C PRO A 221 -1.71 -1.78 -35.05
N PRO A 222 -0.68 -0.92 -35.14
CA PRO A 222 0.41 -0.88 -34.16
C PRO A 222 -0.05 -0.47 -32.75
N VAL A 223 -1.17 0.27 -32.68
CA VAL A 223 -1.82 0.74 -31.45
C VAL A 223 -3.08 -0.09 -31.22
N ASP A 224 -3.17 -0.70 -30.05
CA ASP A 224 -4.36 -1.41 -29.58
C ASP A 224 -4.53 -1.21 -28.05
N ALA A 225 -5.67 -1.63 -27.50
CA ALA A 225 -5.99 -1.43 -26.09
C ALA A 225 -5.07 -2.22 -25.15
N ASP A 226 -4.58 -3.40 -25.56
CA ASP A 226 -3.66 -4.21 -24.75
C ASP A 226 -2.29 -3.53 -24.66
N ARG A 227 -1.72 -3.10 -25.80
CA ARG A 227 -0.45 -2.36 -25.86
C ARG A 227 -0.52 -1.04 -25.11
N LEU A 228 -1.64 -0.32 -25.20
CA LEU A 228 -1.90 0.90 -24.43
C LEU A 228 -1.83 0.60 -22.91
N ALA A 229 -2.57 -0.41 -22.46
CA ALA A 229 -2.62 -0.78 -21.05
C ALA A 229 -1.26 -1.31 -20.55
N ARG A 230 -0.53 -2.08 -21.37
CA ARG A 230 0.81 -2.59 -21.08
C ARG A 230 1.84 -1.47 -20.96
N ALA A 231 1.84 -0.50 -21.87
CA ALA A 231 2.74 0.65 -21.80
C ALA A 231 2.51 1.46 -20.51
N LEU A 232 1.25 1.83 -20.22
CA LEU A 232 0.89 2.54 -18.99
C LEU A 232 1.28 1.74 -17.74
N ALA A 233 0.95 0.45 -17.69
CA ALA A 233 1.29 -0.42 -16.57
C ALA A 233 2.80 -0.54 -16.36
N ALA A 234 3.59 -0.64 -17.43
CA ALA A 234 5.04 -0.69 -17.38
C ALA A 234 5.63 0.58 -16.77
N TYR A 235 5.16 1.76 -17.18
CA TYR A 235 5.59 3.03 -16.58
C TYR A 235 5.20 3.13 -15.10
N VAL A 236 3.96 2.80 -14.75
CA VAL A 236 3.53 2.82 -13.34
C VAL A 236 4.39 1.86 -12.50
N ALA A 237 4.76 0.70 -13.05
CA ALA A 237 5.61 -0.28 -12.39
C ALA A 237 7.04 0.23 -12.10
N THR A 238 7.52 1.25 -12.80
CA THR A 238 8.84 1.87 -12.53
C THR A 238 8.82 2.95 -11.45
N LEU A 239 7.64 3.42 -11.02
CA LEU A 239 7.53 4.49 -10.03
C LEU A 239 8.11 4.07 -8.68
N ARG A 240 8.95 4.91 -8.09
CA ARG A 240 9.55 4.73 -6.76
C ARG A 240 9.49 6.03 -5.95
N PRO A 241 9.28 5.94 -4.62
CA PRO A 241 9.42 7.10 -3.76
C PRO A 241 10.86 7.62 -3.79
N GLU A 242 11.02 8.90 -3.49
CA GLU A 242 12.32 9.53 -3.26
C GLU A 242 12.97 8.93 -2.00
N THR A 243 14.31 8.89 -1.95
CA THR A 243 15.03 8.46 -0.74
C THR A 243 14.78 9.43 0.40
N THR A 244 14.28 8.92 1.52
CA THR A 244 13.92 9.70 2.71
C THR A 244 15.00 9.63 3.80
N ARG A 245 14.83 10.40 4.89
CA ARG A 245 15.66 10.26 6.09
C ARG A 245 15.47 8.89 6.76
N PHE A 246 14.25 8.35 6.70
CA PHE A 246 13.97 7.01 7.19
C PHE A 246 14.71 5.95 6.37
N ASP A 247 14.84 6.11 5.04
CA ASP A 247 15.64 5.18 4.22
C ASP A 247 17.13 5.22 4.60
N LYS A 248 17.69 6.40 4.86
CA LYS A 248 19.07 6.54 5.36
C LYS A 248 19.25 5.86 6.71
N PHE A 249 18.25 5.96 7.59
CA PHE A 249 18.24 5.28 8.88
C PHE A 249 18.24 3.76 8.72
N LEU A 250 17.40 3.22 7.83
CA LEU A 250 17.37 1.78 7.50
C LEU A 250 18.70 1.28 6.92
N ASP A 251 19.46 2.14 6.23
CA ASP A 251 20.79 1.87 5.67
C ASP A 251 21.94 2.03 6.70
N GLY A 252 21.61 2.14 7.99
CA GLY A 252 22.59 2.17 9.09
C GLY A 252 23.09 3.56 9.47
N GLN A 253 22.55 4.64 8.88
CA GLN A 253 22.83 6.00 9.35
C GLN A 253 21.98 6.29 10.59
N SER A 254 22.38 5.76 11.74
CA SER A 254 21.63 5.80 13.02
C SER A 254 21.30 7.22 13.53
N ASN A 255 21.97 8.24 13.03
CA ASN A 255 21.70 9.65 13.33
C ASN A 255 20.85 10.37 12.26
N ALA A 256 20.32 9.65 11.27
CA ALA A 256 19.44 10.22 10.25
C ALA A 256 18.07 10.65 10.82
N LEU A 257 17.63 10.00 11.90
CA LEU A 257 16.47 10.39 12.69
C LEU A 257 16.90 11.17 13.93
N ASP A 258 16.18 12.25 14.23
CA ASP A 258 16.31 12.95 15.49
C ASP A 258 15.61 12.20 16.64
N ASP A 259 15.70 12.73 17.86
CA ASP A 259 15.12 12.09 19.05
C ASP A 259 13.59 11.93 18.97
N SER A 260 12.89 12.92 18.43
CA SER A 260 11.43 12.90 18.31
C SER A 260 10.97 11.89 17.27
N GLU A 261 11.66 11.85 16.12
CA GLU A 261 11.40 10.89 15.05
C GLU A 261 11.73 9.46 15.48
N LEU A 262 12.80 9.26 16.25
CA LEU A 262 13.16 7.95 16.81
C LEU A 262 12.11 7.45 17.80
N ILE A 263 11.62 8.32 18.70
CA ILE A 263 10.52 7.99 19.61
C ILE A 263 9.25 7.68 18.81
N GLY A 264 8.94 8.48 17.79
CA GLY A 264 7.80 8.24 16.90
C GLY A 264 7.88 6.91 16.17
N MET A 265 9.07 6.54 15.69
CA MET A 265 9.34 5.24 15.08
C MET A 265 9.12 4.11 16.08
N HIS A 266 9.64 4.23 17.30
CA HIS A 266 9.43 3.25 18.36
C HIS A 266 7.92 3.08 18.66
N LEU A 267 7.21 4.18 18.89
CA LEU A 267 5.76 4.18 19.12
C LEU A 267 5.00 3.49 17.97
N PHE A 268 5.35 3.80 16.72
CA PHE A 268 4.74 3.18 15.53
C PHE A 268 4.84 1.65 15.55
N ARG A 269 6.02 1.15 15.95
CA ARG A 269 6.35 -0.29 16.04
C ARG A 269 5.72 -0.96 17.27
N THR A 270 5.40 -0.21 18.31
CA THR A 270 4.95 -0.75 19.60
C THR A 270 3.55 -0.25 19.96
N GLN A 271 3.45 0.74 20.86
CA GLN A 271 2.22 1.20 21.51
C GLN A 271 1.16 1.72 20.53
N ALA A 272 1.57 2.36 19.42
CA ALA A 272 0.64 2.90 18.43
C ALA A 272 0.10 1.83 17.46
N ARG A 273 0.69 0.62 17.46
CA ARG A 273 0.18 -0.58 16.78
C ARG A 273 0.07 -0.45 15.26
N CYS A 274 0.67 0.58 14.66
CA CYS A 274 0.55 0.89 13.25
C CYS A 274 1.18 -0.21 12.36
N MET A 275 2.22 -0.88 12.86
CA MET A 275 2.93 -1.93 12.14
C MET A 275 2.10 -3.22 11.95
N ASN A 276 0.94 -3.36 12.62
CA ASN A 276 -0.01 -4.45 12.33
C ASN A 276 -0.53 -4.42 10.88
N CYS A 277 -0.60 -3.24 10.26
CA CYS A 277 -1.01 -3.10 8.87
C CYS A 277 0.07 -2.46 7.99
N HIS A 278 0.97 -1.65 8.57
CA HIS A 278 1.96 -0.87 7.84
C HIS A 278 3.39 -1.40 8.05
N SER A 279 3.70 -2.50 7.40
CA SER A 279 4.98 -3.20 7.52
C SER A 279 5.67 -3.42 6.15
N GLY A 280 6.86 -4.00 6.15
CA GLY A 280 7.65 -4.26 4.94
C GLY A 280 8.17 -3.00 4.23
N ALA A 281 8.84 -3.21 3.10
CA ALA A 281 9.54 -2.14 2.36
C ALA A 281 8.64 -1.00 1.88
N MET A 282 7.35 -1.28 1.64
CA MET A 282 6.38 -0.29 1.18
C MET A 282 5.47 0.24 2.30
N LEU A 283 5.69 -0.12 3.56
CA LEU A 283 4.88 0.34 4.70
C LEU A 283 3.38 0.04 4.52
N THR A 284 3.09 -1.17 4.04
CA THR A 284 1.73 -1.68 3.80
C THR A 284 1.76 -3.21 3.71
N ASP A 285 0.76 -3.85 4.31
CA ASP A 285 0.48 -5.28 4.19
C ASP A 285 -0.28 -5.65 2.90
N HIS A 286 -0.76 -4.63 2.16
CA HIS A 286 -1.67 -4.74 1.03
C HIS A 286 -2.99 -5.50 1.32
N GLN A 287 -3.32 -5.72 2.59
CA GLN A 287 -4.56 -6.37 3.03
C GLN A 287 -5.69 -5.35 3.07
N PHE A 288 -6.88 -5.84 3.41
CA PHE A 288 -8.11 -5.06 3.46
C PHE A 288 -8.64 -5.00 4.89
N HIS A 289 -8.82 -3.79 5.40
CA HIS A 289 -9.26 -3.54 6.76
C HIS A 289 -10.37 -2.51 6.79
N ASN A 290 -11.29 -2.66 7.74
CA ASN A 290 -12.30 -1.64 8.04
C ASN A 290 -11.88 -0.90 9.31
N ILE A 291 -11.66 0.41 9.20
CA ILE A 291 -11.30 1.27 10.33
C ILE A 291 -12.48 2.12 10.83
N GLY A 292 -13.71 1.77 10.45
CA GLY A 292 -14.94 2.46 10.88
C GLY A 292 -15.33 3.65 9.99
N LEU A 293 -14.91 3.66 8.72
CA LEU A 293 -15.14 4.77 7.78
C LEU A 293 -16.01 4.39 6.57
N SER A 294 -16.82 3.34 6.64
CA SER A 294 -17.72 2.94 5.54
C SER A 294 -18.97 3.82 5.39
N PHE A 295 -19.30 4.64 6.40
CA PHE A 295 -20.53 5.46 6.44
C PHE A 295 -21.81 4.64 6.22
N TYR A 296 -21.80 3.37 6.62
CA TYR A 296 -22.95 2.49 6.49
C TYR A 296 -24.22 3.07 7.11
N GLY A 297 -25.33 3.01 6.37
CA GLY A 297 -26.62 3.57 6.76
C GLY A 297 -26.69 5.10 6.69
N ARG A 298 -25.68 5.79 6.13
CA ARG A 298 -25.61 7.25 6.07
C ARG A 298 -25.29 7.75 4.67
N ARG A 299 -25.42 9.07 4.47
CA ARG A 299 -24.92 9.74 3.27
C ARG A 299 -23.43 9.44 3.09
N ASN A 300 -23.02 9.21 1.84
CA ASN A 300 -21.66 8.82 1.43
C ASN A 300 -21.26 7.39 1.83
N GLN A 301 -22.23 6.49 2.00
CA GLN A 301 -21.95 5.06 2.17
C GLN A 301 -21.05 4.51 1.06
N ASP A 302 -20.01 3.81 1.49
CA ASP A 302 -19.10 3.06 0.64
C ASP A 302 -18.81 1.70 1.30
N LEU A 303 -19.26 0.63 0.64
CA LEU A 303 -19.13 -0.72 1.18
C LEU A 303 -17.73 -1.31 0.91
N GLY A 304 -16.85 -0.55 0.26
CA GLY A 304 -15.47 -0.90 0.03
C GLY A 304 -15.33 -2.16 -0.81
N ARG A 305 -14.50 -3.09 -0.34
CA ARG A 305 -14.21 -4.36 -1.00
C ARG A 305 -15.46 -5.21 -1.29
N TYR A 306 -16.50 -5.13 -0.46
CA TYR A 306 -17.77 -5.81 -0.72
C TYR A 306 -18.37 -5.48 -2.09
N GLU A 307 -18.19 -4.25 -2.59
CA GLU A 307 -18.71 -3.85 -3.91
C GLU A 307 -18.10 -4.70 -5.05
N ALA A 308 -16.87 -5.21 -4.85
CA ALA A 308 -16.17 -6.06 -5.81
C ALA A 308 -16.36 -7.56 -5.53
N THR A 309 -16.40 -7.98 -4.26
CA THR A 309 -16.39 -9.41 -3.90
C THR A 309 -17.76 -9.98 -3.58
N ARG A 310 -18.72 -9.13 -3.20
CA ARG A 310 -20.05 -9.51 -2.67
C ARG A 310 -20.00 -10.45 -1.44
N ASN A 311 -18.84 -10.58 -0.80
CA ASN A 311 -18.67 -11.35 0.43
C ASN A 311 -18.97 -10.47 1.65
N PRO A 312 -19.98 -10.77 2.49
CA PRO A 312 -20.28 -9.97 3.68
C PRO A 312 -19.08 -9.74 4.61
N ALA A 313 -18.11 -10.66 4.66
CA ALA A 313 -16.89 -10.47 5.44
C ALA A 313 -16.00 -9.31 4.95
N ASP A 314 -16.23 -8.78 3.75
CA ASP A 314 -15.49 -7.67 3.14
C ASP A 314 -16.17 -6.30 3.30
N LEU A 315 -17.30 -6.24 4.00
CA LEU A 315 -18.06 -5.01 4.20
C LEU A 315 -17.22 -3.92 4.87
N GLY A 316 -17.16 -2.76 4.21
CA GLY A 316 -16.45 -1.58 4.70
C GLY A 316 -14.93 -1.70 4.72
N LYS A 317 -14.38 -2.79 4.18
CA LYS A 317 -12.92 -2.98 4.14
C LYS A 317 -12.32 -2.26 2.95
N PHE A 318 -11.19 -1.59 3.18
CA PHE A 318 -10.39 -0.93 2.15
C PHE A 318 -8.94 -1.38 2.27
N ARG A 319 -8.23 -1.36 1.14
CA ARG A 319 -6.83 -1.73 1.09
C ARG A 319 -6.00 -0.77 1.94
N THR A 320 -5.06 -1.31 2.72
CA THR A 320 -4.06 -0.51 3.42
C THR A 320 -3.20 0.25 2.41
N PRO A 321 -3.23 1.60 2.38
CA PRO A 321 -2.34 2.37 1.51
C PRO A 321 -0.91 2.31 2.05
N SER A 322 0.08 2.54 1.18
CA SER A 322 1.46 2.75 1.63
C SER A 322 1.58 4.07 2.37
N LEU A 323 2.46 4.10 3.37
CA LEU A 323 2.84 5.33 4.07
C LEU A 323 4.09 6.03 3.51
N ARG A 324 4.68 5.52 2.43
CA ARG A 324 5.79 6.20 1.75
C ARG A 324 5.33 7.56 1.26
N ASN A 325 6.03 8.64 1.65
CA ASN A 325 5.66 10.03 1.37
C ASN A 325 4.25 10.40 1.87
N VAL A 326 3.76 9.81 2.96
CA VAL A 326 2.39 10.02 3.46
C VAL A 326 2.08 11.48 3.77
N SER A 327 3.07 12.25 4.24
CA SER A 327 2.94 13.68 4.54
C SER A 327 2.58 14.54 3.33
N ARG A 328 2.92 14.07 2.12
CA ARG A 328 2.65 14.75 0.83
C ARG A 328 1.37 14.27 0.13
N ALA A 329 0.70 13.28 0.70
CA ALA A 329 -0.45 12.62 0.08
C ALA A 329 -1.81 13.14 0.58
N GLY A 330 -1.85 14.12 1.49
CA GLY A 330 -3.12 14.60 2.07
C GLY A 330 -4.10 15.15 1.02
N PRO A 331 -5.42 15.18 1.33
CA PRO A 331 -6.06 14.67 2.54
C PRO A 331 -6.10 13.14 2.59
N TRP A 332 -6.33 12.56 3.77
CA TRP A 332 -6.16 11.11 4.03
C TRP A 332 -7.48 10.33 4.12
N MET A 333 -7.36 9.00 4.03
CA MET A 333 -8.43 7.98 3.95
C MET A 333 -9.18 7.94 2.63
N HIS A 334 -9.81 6.81 2.27
CA HIS A 334 -10.41 6.61 0.94
C HIS A 334 -11.39 7.71 0.49
N ASN A 335 -11.96 8.45 1.43
CA ASN A 335 -12.91 9.55 1.23
C ASN A 335 -12.33 10.95 1.50
N GLY A 336 -11.04 11.06 1.80
CA GLY A 336 -10.36 12.35 2.03
C GLY A 336 -10.85 13.11 3.26
N LEU A 337 -11.39 12.42 4.28
CA LEU A 337 -12.02 13.03 5.45
C LEU A 337 -11.06 13.86 6.31
N PHE A 338 -9.76 13.53 6.31
CA PHE A 338 -8.80 14.14 7.22
C PHE A 338 -7.91 15.13 6.46
N PRO A 339 -7.97 16.44 6.76
CA PRO A 339 -7.14 17.46 6.12
C PRO A 339 -5.75 17.59 6.75
N ASP A 340 -5.53 17.03 7.94
CA ASP A 340 -4.25 17.07 8.66
C ASP A 340 -3.90 15.73 9.33
N LEU A 341 -2.61 15.38 9.35
CA LEU A 341 -2.12 14.12 9.94
C LEU A 341 -2.27 14.07 11.46
N LYS A 342 -2.14 15.20 12.17
CA LYS A 342 -2.22 15.24 13.63
C LYS A 342 -3.63 14.87 14.12
N GLY A 343 -4.65 15.42 13.47
CA GLY A 343 -6.05 15.11 13.67
C GLY A 343 -6.36 13.66 13.31
N LEU A 344 -5.76 13.14 12.24
CA LEU A 344 -5.86 11.73 11.90
C LEU A 344 -5.26 10.82 12.99
N LEU A 345 -4.06 11.13 13.48
CA LEU A 345 -3.40 10.38 14.55
C LEU A 345 -4.21 10.41 15.86
N ARG A 346 -4.81 11.56 16.19
CA ARG A 346 -5.76 11.66 17.32
C ARG A 346 -6.98 10.76 17.13
N MET A 347 -7.49 10.63 15.90
CA MET A 347 -8.58 9.72 15.59
C MET A 347 -8.18 8.26 15.78
N TYR A 348 -6.98 7.87 15.34
CA TYR A 348 -6.43 6.54 15.65
C TYR A 348 -6.26 6.33 17.16
N ASN A 349 -5.74 7.32 17.89
CA ASN A 349 -5.58 7.25 19.34
C ASN A 349 -6.92 7.04 20.07
N ALA A 350 -8.02 7.57 19.51
CA ALA A 350 -9.38 7.37 20.01
C ALA A 350 -10.04 6.05 19.56
N GLY A 351 -9.38 5.22 18.75
CA GLY A 351 -9.92 3.96 18.23
C GLY A 351 -10.77 4.09 16.96
N MET A 352 -10.56 5.16 16.18
CA MET A 352 -11.25 5.48 14.92
C MET A 352 -12.79 5.49 15.01
N GLY A 353 -13.49 5.16 13.92
CA GLY A 353 -14.95 5.19 13.86
C GLY A 353 -15.59 4.26 14.88
N ARG A 354 -16.75 4.68 15.40
CA ARG A 354 -17.56 3.86 16.31
C ARG A 354 -18.10 2.64 15.58
N ASP A 355 -18.23 1.54 16.31
CA ASP A 355 -18.89 0.34 15.80
C ASP A 355 -20.37 0.64 15.53
N PRO A 356 -20.99 -0.05 14.55
CA PRO A 356 -22.43 0.05 14.33
C PRO A 356 -23.20 -0.27 15.61
N VAL A 357 -24.30 0.45 15.86
CA VAL A 357 -25.19 0.13 16.97
C VAL A 357 -25.77 -1.27 16.75
N PRO A 358 -25.68 -2.19 17.73
CA PRO A 358 -26.30 -3.50 17.61
C PRO A 358 -27.80 -3.38 17.32
N SER A 359 -28.31 -4.24 16.44
CA SER A 359 -29.73 -4.33 16.09
C SER A 359 -30.29 -5.70 16.46
N ASP A 360 -31.61 -5.76 16.70
CA ASP A 360 -32.36 -7.01 16.88
C ASP A 360 -33.54 -7.05 15.89
N PRO A 361 -33.51 -7.91 14.85
CA PRO A 361 -32.47 -8.91 14.56
C PRO A 361 -31.14 -8.26 14.12
N PRO A 362 -30.00 -8.97 14.25
CA PRO A 362 -28.69 -8.49 13.81
C PRO A 362 -28.70 -8.15 12.31
N ASP A 363 -28.23 -6.95 11.96
CA ASP A 363 -28.06 -6.54 10.57
C ASP A 363 -26.87 -7.29 9.95
N PRO A 364 -27.09 -8.19 8.97
CA PRO A 364 -26.02 -8.96 8.34
C PRO A 364 -25.08 -8.09 7.49
N TYR A 365 -25.46 -6.84 7.20
CA TYR A 365 -24.67 -5.89 6.42
C TYR A 365 -23.96 -4.83 7.26
N ALA A 366 -24.07 -4.88 8.59
CA ALA A 366 -23.34 -3.99 9.48
C ALA A 366 -21.81 -4.24 9.40
N PRO A 367 -21.01 -3.28 8.88
CA PRO A 367 -19.58 -3.49 8.70
C PRO A 367 -18.86 -3.57 10.05
N ARG A 368 -18.05 -4.62 10.24
CA ARG A 368 -17.28 -4.80 11.46
C ARG A 368 -15.94 -4.10 11.35
N LYS A 369 -15.60 -3.28 12.34
CA LYS A 369 -14.27 -2.68 12.45
C LYS A 369 -13.25 -3.77 12.75
N SER A 370 -12.03 -3.59 12.23
CA SER A 370 -10.90 -4.47 12.53
C SER A 370 -10.61 -4.46 14.03
N GLU A 371 -10.35 -5.63 14.60
CA GLU A 371 -10.01 -5.81 16.02
C GLU A 371 -8.70 -5.10 16.43
N HIS A 372 -7.83 -4.84 15.45
CA HIS A 372 -6.59 -4.11 15.66
C HIS A 372 -6.82 -2.62 15.98
N ILE A 373 -8.00 -2.09 15.63
CA ILE A 373 -8.35 -0.67 15.79
C ILE A 373 -9.05 -0.45 17.13
N ARG A 374 -8.26 0.00 18.12
CA ARG A 374 -8.67 0.27 19.49
C ARG A 374 -7.97 1.53 20.03
N PRO A 375 -8.48 2.15 21.11
CA PRO A 375 -7.78 3.28 21.73
C PRO A 375 -6.33 2.95 22.10
N LEU A 376 -5.42 3.88 21.86
CA LEU A 376 -3.96 3.65 21.97
C LEU A 376 -3.35 4.25 23.25
N ALA A 377 -4.11 5.09 23.95
CA ALA A 377 -3.68 5.80 25.16
C ALA A 377 -2.35 6.57 24.99
N LEU A 378 -2.12 7.13 23.80
CA LEU A 378 -0.99 8.02 23.53
C LEU A 378 -1.24 9.40 24.16
N SER A 379 -0.21 9.97 24.78
CA SER A 379 -0.15 11.36 25.22
C SER A 379 -0.08 12.32 24.03
N ALA A 380 -0.22 13.63 24.29
CA ALA A 380 -0.06 14.64 23.26
C ALA A 380 1.36 14.63 22.65
N ASP A 381 2.38 14.50 23.50
CA ASP A 381 3.79 14.48 23.08
C ASP A 381 4.11 13.22 22.26
N GLU A 382 3.50 12.08 22.62
CA GLU A 382 3.66 10.84 21.85
C GLU A 382 3.00 10.92 20.47
N ILE A 383 1.84 11.59 20.36
CA ILE A 383 1.22 11.87 19.06
C ILE A 383 2.13 12.78 18.22
N ASP A 384 2.78 13.76 18.84
CA ASP A 384 3.70 14.66 18.14
C ASP A 384 4.98 13.98 17.69
N ALA A 385 5.53 13.07 18.51
CA ALA A 385 6.64 12.21 18.11
C ALA A 385 6.24 11.29 16.94
N LEU A 386 5.08 10.64 17.02
CA LEU A 386 4.56 9.79 15.94
C LEU A 386 4.34 10.59 14.64
N LEU A 387 3.84 11.82 14.75
CA LEU A 387 3.71 12.73 13.61
C LEU A 387 5.07 13.08 12.99
N ALA A 388 6.07 13.39 13.81
CA ALA A 388 7.43 13.67 13.34
C ALA A 388 7.98 12.48 12.54
N PHE A 389 7.80 11.25 13.05
CA PHE A 389 8.17 10.06 12.30
C PHE A 389 7.39 9.92 10.97
N MET A 390 6.07 10.13 10.96
CA MET A 390 5.28 10.07 9.73
C MET A 390 5.70 11.11 8.68
N GLN A 391 6.29 12.23 9.08
CA GLN A 391 6.76 13.27 8.16
C GLN A 391 8.04 12.89 7.41
N VAL A 392 8.82 11.93 7.92
CA VAL A 392 10.07 11.46 7.31
C VAL A 392 9.96 10.14 6.54
N LEU A 393 8.74 9.60 6.39
CA LEU A 393 8.45 8.32 5.69
C LEU A 393 8.40 8.40 4.17
#